data_AF-A0A3A6NF01-F1
#
_entry.id   AF-A0A3A6NF01-F1
#
_cell.length_a   1.000
_cell.length_b   1.000
_cell.length_c   1.000
_cell.angle_alpha   90.00
_cell.angle_beta   90.00
_cell.angle_gamma   90.00
#
_symmetry.space_group_name_H-M   'P 1'
#
loop_
_entity.id
_entity.type
_entity.pdbx_description
1 polymer ?
#
loop_
_entity_poly.entity_id
_entity_poly.type
_entity_poly.pdbx_seq_one_letter_code
_entity_poly.pdbx_strand_id
1 'polypeptide(L)'
;MDKKELRAFFMQKRRSMSDELRIKESQSIIQQIRVDSRYKESRVIALFYPMIFEVNLLSLLEDSKTFVFPRVEKDGIHFYPFSKKMVWHKSPFGVMEPEGNEIMDDIIDLMITPALAISKDLYRLGYGKGYYDQFLTKHRPKHVIGVIFSHEWVETLPKSSHDQILDDVIKGSLWILHWLWLLVQAHAQNLINQKFFMKLIISHYFFIVLRHLNPWGIPLF
;
A
#
# COMPACT_ATOMS: atom_id res chain seq x y z
N MET A 1 -18.24 -17.77 2.24
CA MET A 1 -18.42 -16.91 1.05
C MET A 1 -17.46 -17.36 -0.02
N ASP A 2 -17.91 -17.42 -1.27
CA ASP A 2 -17.03 -17.68 -2.40
C ASP A 2 -16.22 -16.42 -2.79
N LYS A 3 -15.29 -16.54 -3.75
CA LYS A 3 -14.47 -15.40 -4.21
C LYS A 3 -15.31 -14.26 -4.80
N LYS A 4 -16.45 -14.56 -5.45
CA LYS A 4 -17.31 -13.54 -6.07
C LYS A 4 -18.03 -12.72 -5.01
N GLU A 5 -18.59 -13.39 -4.01
CA GLU A 5 -19.25 -12.77 -2.85
C GLU A 5 -18.26 -11.91 -2.04
N LEU A 6 -17.05 -12.42 -1.80
CA LEU A 6 -16.02 -11.66 -1.07
C LEU A 6 -15.60 -10.39 -1.83
N ARG A 7 -15.44 -10.46 -3.16
CA ARG A 7 -15.13 -9.27 -3.96
C ARG A 7 -16.22 -8.21 -3.82
N ALA A 8 -17.49 -8.61 -3.94
CA ALA A 8 -18.61 -7.70 -3.78
C ALA A 8 -18.62 -7.05 -2.37
N PHE A 9 -18.38 -7.85 -1.33
CA PHE A 9 -18.30 -7.38 0.05
C PHE A 9 -17.19 -6.34 0.26
N PHE A 10 -15.94 -6.63 -0.17
CA PHE A 10 -14.84 -5.69 0.02
C PHE A 10 -14.95 -4.44 -0.86
N MET A 11 -15.49 -4.56 -2.08
CA MET A 11 -15.80 -3.39 -2.90
C MET A 11 -16.85 -2.49 -2.24
N GLN A 12 -17.87 -3.06 -1.59
CA GLN A 12 -18.85 -2.29 -0.82
C GLN A 12 -18.19 -1.62 0.40
N LYS A 13 -17.33 -2.33 1.13
CA LYS A 13 -16.57 -1.77 2.26
C LYS A 13 -15.72 -0.57 1.84
N ARG A 14 -14.97 -0.68 0.74
CA ARG A 14 -14.19 0.43 0.15
C ARG A 14 -15.04 1.66 -0.18
N ARG A 15 -16.22 1.45 -0.76
CA ARG A 15 -17.18 2.52 -1.08
C ARG A 15 -17.74 3.20 0.18
N SER A 16 -17.91 2.45 1.27
CA SER A 16 -18.39 2.97 2.54
C SER A 16 -17.32 3.63 3.42
N MET A 17 -16.04 3.45 3.08
CA MET A 17 -14.92 4.08 3.78
C MET A 17 -14.92 5.59 3.53
N SER A 18 -14.74 6.40 4.57
CA SER A 18 -14.64 7.85 4.40
C SER A 18 -13.36 8.24 3.66
N ASP A 19 -13.42 9.35 2.92
CA ASP A 19 -12.25 9.89 2.21
C ASP A 19 -11.11 10.23 3.17
N GLU A 20 -11.44 10.79 4.34
CA GLU A 20 -10.47 11.11 5.38
C GLU A 20 -9.69 9.86 5.84
N LEU A 21 -10.40 8.76 6.12
CA LEU A 21 -9.77 7.52 6.56
C LEU A 21 -8.94 6.92 5.42
N ARG A 22 -9.44 6.95 4.19
CA ARG A 22 -8.73 6.46 3.00
C ARG A 22 -7.41 7.18 2.79
N ILE A 23 -7.41 8.51 2.91
CA ILE A 23 -6.22 9.34 2.81
C ILE A 23 -5.26 9.01 3.95
N LYS A 24 -5.73 8.98 5.19
CA LYS A 24 -4.90 8.67 6.38
C LYS A 24 -4.22 7.31 6.27
N GLU A 25 -4.96 6.27 5.91
CA GLU A 25 -4.38 4.93 5.76
C GLU A 25 -3.44 4.82 4.56
N SER A 26 -3.76 5.47 3.43
CA SER A 26 -2.84 5.52 2.28
C SER A 26 -1.51 6.17 2.66
N GLN A 27 -1.54 7.28 3.40
CA GLN A 27 -0.32 7.94 3.89
C GLN A 27 0.47 7.06 4.86
N SER A 28 -0.21 6.35 5.76
CA SER A 28 0.45 5.39 6.65
C SER A 28 1.11 4.25 5.88
N ILE A 29 0.49 3.75 4.81
CA ILE A 29 1.07 2.72 3.92
C ILE A 29 2.30 3.26 3.21
N ILE A 30 2.24 4.48 2.65
CA ILE A 30 3.38 5.14 1.99
C ILE A 30 4.58 5.29 2.93
N GLN A 31 4.35 5.70 4.18
CA GLN A 31 5.41 5.82 5.18
C GLN A 31 6.06 4.47 5.50
N GLN A 32 5.26 3.42 5.66
CA GLN A 32 5.74 2.06 5.87
C GLN A 32 6.57 1.58 4.67
N ILE A 33 6.09 1.80 3.44
CA ILE A 33 6.83 1.46 2.21
C ILE A 33 8.19 2.15 2.19
N ARG A 34 8.26 3.46 2.49
CA ARG A 34 9.52 4.22 2.45
C ARG A 34 10.57 3.75 3.46
N VAL A 35 10.16 3.14 4.58
CA VAL A 35 11.11 2.61 5.57
C VAL A 35 11.48 1.14 5.34
N ASP A 36 10.71 0.42 4.53
CA ASP A 36 10.92 -0.99 4.18
C ASP A 36 12.24 -1.21 3.44
N SER A 37 13.02 -2.22 3.84
CA SER A 37 14.31 -2.52 3.20
C SER A 37 14.16 -2.95 1.75
N ARG A 38 13.12 -3.73 1.41
CA ARG A 38 12.87 -4.18 0.04
C ARG A 38 12.61 -3.00 -0.88
N TYR A 39 11.87 -2.00 -0.39
CA TYR A 39 11.65 -0.76 -1.15
C TYR A 39 12.95 0.04 -1.28
N LYS A 40 13.70 0.23 -0.19
CA LYS A 40 14.96 1.00 -0.21
C LYS A 40 15.99 0.43 -1.19
N GLU A 41 16.15 -0.89 -1.19
CA GLU A 41 17.13 -1.62 -2.02
C GLU A 41 16.69 -1.77 -3.49
N SER A 42 15.40 -1.64 -3.79
CA SER A 42 14.86 -1.78 -5.15
C SER A 42 15.04 -0.51 -5.99
N ARG A 43 15.43 -0.68 -7.26
CA ARG A 43 15.56 0.40 -8.24
C ARG A 43 14.35 0.50 -9.16
N VAL A 44 13.86 -0.63 -9.67
CA VAL A 44 12.68 -0.71 -10.54
C VAL A 44 11.48 -1.23 -9.75
N ILE A 45 10.45 -0.41 -9.63
CA ILE A 45 9.28 -0.69 -8.80
C ILE A 45 8.01 -0.67 -9.65
N ALA A 46 7.33 -1.81 -9.68
CA ALA A 46 6.00 -1.91 -10.26
C ALA A 46 4.94 -1.42 -9.28
N LEU A 47 4.21 -0.39 -9.71
CA LEU A 47 3.03 0.15 -9.04
C LEU A 47 1.78 -0.10 -9.89
N PHE A 48 0.61 0.16 -9.32
CA PHE A 48 -0.65 0.24 -10.04
C PHE A 48 -1.17 1.67 -10.00
N TYR A 49 -1.93 2.06 -11.03
CA TYR A 49 -2.68 3.32 -10.96
C TYR A 49 -3.96 3.10 -10.14
N PRO A 50 -4.17 3.82 -9.04
CA PRO A 50 -5.27 3.54 -8.13
C PRO A 50 -6.62 3.84 -8.77
N MET A 51 -7.58 2.93 -8.61
CA MET A 51 -8.99 3.24 -8.83
C MET A 51 -9.54 4.12 -7.68
N ILE A 52 -10.73 4.69 -7.90
CA ILE A 52 -11.36 5.71 -7.03
C ILE A 52 -11.32 5.37 -5.52
N PHE A 53 -11.51 4.10 -5.16
CA PHE A 53 -11.59 3.68 -3.75
C PHE A 53 -10.41 2.80 -3.30
N GLU A 54 -9.32 2.75 -4.06
CA GLU A 54 -8.13 1.99 -3.69
C GLU A 54 -7.15 2.79 -2.84
N VAL A 55 -6.15 2.09 -2.29
CA VAL A 55 -4.96 2.70 -1.71
C VAL A 55 -4.26 3.54 -2.79
N ASN A 56 -4.00 4.82 -2.49
CA ASN A 56 -3.31 5.70 -3.41
C ASN A 56 -1.82 5.82 -3.04
N LEU A 57 -0.95 5.29 -3.91
CA LEU A 57 0.50 5.28 -3.73
C LEU A 57 1.22 6.27 -4.65
N LEU A 58 0.51 7.12 -5.39
CA LEU A 58 1.13 7.96 -6.43
C LEU A 58 2.12 8.99 -5.88
N SER A 59 2.08 9.32 -4.59
CA SER A 59 3.10 10.18 -3.97
C SER A 59 4.49 9.53 -3.88
N LEU A 60 4.59 8.20 -4.05
CA LEU A 60 5.88 7.53 -4.19
C LEU A 60 6.63 7.95 -5.46
N LEU A 61 5.92 8.46 -6.48
CA LEU A 61 6.52 8.93 -7.74
C LEU A 61 7.44 10.14 -7.57
N GLU A 62 7.47 10.75 -6.38
CA GLU A 62 8.41 11.79 -5.99
C GLU A 62 9.79 11.23 -5.62
N ASP A 63 9.86 9.94 -5.29
CA ASP A 63 11.10 9.28 -4.89
C ASP A 63 11.99 9.02 -6.11
N SER A 64 13.32 9.02 -5.91
CA SER A 64 14.29 8.77 -6.98
C SER A 64 14.41 7.28 -7.30
N LYS A 65 13.41 6.74 -8.01
CA LYS A 65 13.33 5.35 -8.46
C LYS A 65 12.77 5.27 -9.88
N THR A 66 12.93 4.12 -10.52
CA THR A 66 12.25 3.82 -11.78
C THR A 66 10.92 3.16 -11.45
N PHE A 67 9.81 3.86 -11.70
CA PHE A 67 8.47 3.29 -11.52
C PHE A 67 7.96 2.73 -12.84
N VAL A 68 7.29 1.59 -12.79
CA VAL A 68 6.61 0.99 -13.95
C VAL A 68 5.15 0.75 -13.62
N PHE A 69 4.27 0.93 -14.60
CA PHE A 69 2.83 0.78 -14.44
C PHE A 69 2.25 -0.24 -15.42
N PRO A 70 1.21 -0.98 -15.01
CA PRO A 70 0.63 -2.03 -15.84
C PRO A 70 -0.25 -1.46 -16.94
N ARG A 71 -0.20 -2.12 -18.10
CA ARG A 71 -1.22 -2.05 -19.15
C ARG A 71 -1.64 -3.46 -19.53
N VAL A 72 -2.93 -3.69 -19.69
CA VAL A 72 -3.46 -4.97 -20.17
C VAL A 72 -3.42 -5.00 -21.69
N GLU A 73 -2.81 -6.05 -22.23
CA GLU A 73 -2.73 -6.34 -23.66
C GLU A 73 -3.39 -7.68 -24.00
N LYS A 74 -3.29 -8.12 -25.25
CA LYS A 74 -3.97 -9.33 -25.74
C LYS A 74 -3.43 -10.61 -25.09
N ASP A 75 -2.15 -10.63 -24.74
CA ASP A 75 -1.40 -11.78 -24.25
C ASP A 75 -1.12 -11.75 -22.74
N GLY A 76 -1.41 -10.64 -22.07
CA GLY A 76 -1.27 -10.53 -20.62
C GLY A 76 -1.25 -9.09 -20.14
N ILE A 77 -0.63 -8.90 -18.99
CA ILE A 77 -0.34 -7.58 -18.41
C ILE A 77 1.15 -7.33 -18.56
N HIS A 78 1.50 -6.12 -18.99
CA HIS A 78 2.89 -5.68 -19.18
C HIS A 78 3.13 -4.37 -18.45
N PHE A 79 4.36 -4.14 -18.00
CA PHE A 79 4.74 -2.98 -17.22
C PHE A 79 5.62 -2.02 -18.02
N TYR A 80 5.22 -0.75 -18.01
CA TYR A 80 5.81 0.32 -18.81
C TYR A 80 6.43 1.40 -17.92
N PRO A 81 7.60 1.97 -18.29
CA PRO A 81 8.29 2.98 -17.49
C PRO A 81 7.48 4.27 -17.38
N PHE A 82 7.25 4.70 -16.14
CA PHE A 82 6.64 5.98 -15.83
C PHE A 82 7.52 7.13 -16.31
N SER A 83 6.88 8.15 -16.88
CA SER A 83 7.50 9.46 -17.10
C SER A 83 6.52 10.57 -16.73
N LYS A 84 7.04 11.74 -16.34
CA LYS A 84 6.20 12.91 -16.03
C LYS A 84 5.37 13.41 -17.22
N LYS A 85 5.73 13.03 -18.45
CA LYS A 85 5.02 13.38 -19.69
C LYS A 85 4.10 12.25 -20.17
N MET A 86 3.97 11.20 -19.37
CA MET A 86 3.17 10.02 -19.73
C MET A 86 1.71 10.40 -19.96
N VAL A 87 1.21 9.95 -21.11
CA VAL A 87 -0.21 10.00 -21.43
C VAL A 87 -0.87 8.76 -20.83
N TRP A 88 -2.03 8.97 -20.21
CA TRP A 88 -2.80 7.93 -19.57
C TRP A 88 -4.12 7.74 -20.30
N HIS A 89 -4.47 6.49 -20.58
CA HIS A 89 -5.74 6.12 -21.21
C HIS A 89 -6.59 5.34 -20.22
N LYS A 90 -7.88 5.65 -20.14
CA LYS A 90 -8.79 4.89 -19.29
C LYS A 90 -9.18 3.60 -20.00
N SER A 91 -8.79 2.47 -19.44
CA SER A 91 -9.15 1.14 -19.96
C SER A 91 -10.65 0.85 -19.79
N PRO A 92 -11.19 -0.17 -20.49
CA PRO A 92 -12.54 -0.69 -20.24
C PRO A 92 -12.75 -1.17 -18.80
N PHE A 93 -11.68 -1.49 -18.08
CA PHE A 93 -11.72 -1.87 -16.66
C PHE A 93 -11.80 -0.66 -15.71
N GLY A 94 -11.76 0.56 -16.24
CA GLY A 94 -11.83 1.80 -15.48
C GLY A 94 -10.51 2.21 -14.82
N VAL A 95 -9.42 1.50 -15.09
CA VAL A 95 -8.06 1.78 -14.62
C VAL A 95 -7.34 2.65 -15.66
N MET A 96 -6.53 3.60 -15.21
CA MET A 96 -5.66 4.37 -16.09
C MET A 96 -4.45 3.52 -16.47
N GLU A 97 -4.22 3.36 -17.77
CA GLU A 97 -3.11 2.60 -18.34
C GLU A 97 -2.13 3.55 -19.05
N PRO A 98 -0.82 3.28 -18.95
CA PRO A 98 0.21 4.10 -19.56
C PRO A 98 0.28 3.89 -21.08
N GLU A 99 0.47 4.98 -21.82
CA GLU A 99 0.98 4.90 -23.18
C GLU A 99 2.49 4.65 -23.18
N GLY A 100 2.97 3.83 -24.11
CA GLY A 100 4.38 3.42 -24.17
C GLY A 100 4.59 2.14 -24.96
N ASN A 101 5.84 1.93 -25.41
CA ASN A 101 6.26 0.80 -26.23
C ASN A 101 7.37 -0.05 -25.58
N GLU A 102 7.93 0.42 -24.45
CA GLU A 102 9.02 -0.26 -23.75
C GLU A 102 8.46 -1.09 -22.59
N ILE A 103 8.60 -2.41 -22.68
CA ILE A 103 8.19 -3.36 -21.64
C ILE A 103 9.40 -3.62 -20.72
N MET A 104 9.17 -3.58 -19.41
CA MET A 104 10.21 -3.76 -18.38
C MET A 104 9.94 -4.93 -17.43
N ASP A 105 9.15 -5.92 -17.86
CA ASP A 105 8.64 -7.00 -17.01
C ASP A 105 9.74 -7.77 -16.26
N ASP A 106 10.82 -8.12 -16.94
CA ASP A 106 11.88 -9.00 -16.41
C ASP A 106 12.89 -8.31 -15.48
N ILE A 107 12.80 -6.98 -15.34
CA ILE A 107 13.75 -6.19 -14.56
C ILE A 107 13.12 -5.51 -13.33
N ILE A 108 11.89 -5.90 -12.98
CA ILE A 108 11.21 -5.41 -11.78
C ILE A 108 11.86 -6.02 -10.54
N ASP A 109 12.36 -5.16 -9.64
CA ASP A 109 12.91 -5.60 -8.36
C ASP A 109 11.80 -5.86 -7.33
N LEU A 110 10.85 -4.92 -7.25
CA LEU A 110 9.74 -4.93 -6.30
C LEU A 110 8.43 -4.65 -7.02
N MET A 111 7.44 -5.52 -6.83
CA MET A 111 6.07 -5.26 -7.25
C MET A 111 5.17 -5.03 -6.04
N ILE A 112 4.49 -3.88 -6.06
CA ILE A 112 3.44 -3.53 -5.10
C ILE A 112 2.09 -3.80 -5.77
N THR A 113 1.43 -4.86 -5.34
CA THR A 113 0.20 -5.35 -5.97
C THR A 113 -1.05 -4.77 -5.28
N PRO A 114 -2.10 -4.42 -6.05
CA PRO A 114 -3.40 -4.10 -5.48
C PRO A 114 -4.11 -5.39 -5.05
N ALA A 115 -4.88 -5.30 -3.97
CA ALA A 115 -5.75 -6.38 -3.49
C ALA A 115 -7.03 -5.79 -2.90
N LEU A 116 -8.13 -6.56 -2.89
CA LEU A 116 -9.36 -6.27 -2.15
C LEU A 116 -9.33 -6.81 -0.73
N ALA A 117 -8.57 -7.88 -0.51
CA ALA A 117 -8.28 -8.45 0.78
C ALA A 117 -7.00 -9.28 0.71
N ILE A 118 -6.31 -9.42 1.85
CA ILE A 118 -5.16 -10.32 1.98
C ILE A 118 -5.37 -11.17 3.23
N SER A 119 -5.18 -12.48 3.08
CA SER A 119 -5.25 -13.43 4.20
C SER A 119 -3.95 -13.47 5.00
N LYS A 120 -4.01 -14.02 6.21
CA LYS A 120 -2.83 -14.37 7.01
C LYS A 120 -1.80 -15.24 6.30
N ASP A 121 -2.24 -16.12 5.41
CA ASP A 121 -1.39 -16.96 4.57
C ASP A 121 -0.85 -16.22 3.32
N LEU A 122 -0.93 -14.89 3.27
CA LEU A 122 -0.45 -14.03 2.18
C LEU A 122 -1.07 -14.28 0.79
N TYR A 123 -2.19 -15.00 0.73
CA TYR A 123 -3.04 -15.01 -0.45
C TYR A 123 -3.79 -13.70 -0.56
N ARG A 124 -3.87 -13.18 -1.79
CA ARG A 124 -4.64 -11.97 -2.10
C ARG A 124 -5.94 -12.31 -2.82
N LEU A 125 -6.99 -11.57 -2.51
CA LEU A 125 -8.20 -11.49 -3.31
C LEU A 125 -8.07 -10.31 -4.28
N GLY A 126 -7.77 -10.57 -5.56
CA GLY A 126 -7.80 -9.56 -6.60
C GLY A 126 -9.20 -9.31 -7.18
N TYR A 127 -9.30 -8.43 -8.17
CA TYR A 127 -10.55 -8.06 -8.86
C TYR A 127 -11.12 -9.17 -9.78
N GLY A 128 -10.40 -10.27 -9.98
CA GLY A 128 -10.92 -11.49 -10.61
C GLY A 128 -10.56 -11.70 -12.08
N LYS A 129 -9.63 -10.93 -12.64
CA LYS A 129 -9.10 -11.15 -14.00
C LYS A 129 -7.85 -12.03 -14.06
N GLY A 130 -7.17 -12.25 -12.93
CA GLY A 130 -6.01 -13.13 -12.87
C GLY A 130 -4.72 -12.57 -13.50
N TYR A 131 -4.72 -11.34 -14.02
CA TYR A 131 -3.55 -10.76 -14.69
C TYR A 131 -2.27 -10.78 -13.85
N TYR A 132 -2.35 -10.39 -12.57
CA TYR A 132 -1.19 -10.43 -11.69
C TYR A 132 -0.74 -11.87 -11.39
N ASP A 133 -1.64 -12.85 -11.25
CA ASP A 133 -1.25 -14.25 -11.04
C ASP A 133 -0.54 -14.82 -12.27
N GLN A 134 -1.07 -14.49 -13.45
CA GLN A 134 -0.47 -14.85 -14.74
C GLN A 134 0.92 -14.23 -14.90
N PHE A 135 1.06 -12.93 -14.59
CA PHE A 135 2.34 -12.23 -14.63
C PHE A 135 3.38 -12.87 -13.71
N LEU A 136 3.01 -13.06 -12.44
CA LEU A 136 3.90 -13.62 -11.41
C LEU A 136 4.32 -15.05 -11.70
N THR A 137 3.57 -15.80 -12.51
CA THR A 137 3.98 -17.15 -12.95
C THR A 137 5.15 -17.10 -13.94
N LYS A 138 5.26 -16.02 -14.73
CA LYS A 138 6.24 -15.89 -15.81
C LYS A 138 7.42 -14.99 -15.45
N HIS A 139 7.13 -13.87 -14.76
CA HIS A 139 8.05 -12.75 -14.55
C HIS A 139 8.11 -12.38 -13.06
N ARG A 140 8.18 -13.37 -12.14
CA ARG A 140 8.14 -13.09 -10.70
C ARG A 140 9.31 -12.17 -10.29
N PRO A 141 9.03 -10.96 -9.77
CA PRO A 141 10.05 -10.08 -9.20
C PRO A 141 10.73 -10.69 -7.98
N LYS A 142 11.86 -10.10 -7.55
CA LYS A 142 12.54 -10.51 -6.31
C LYS A 142 11.63 -10.35 -5.08
N HIS A 143 10.82 -9.30 -5.08
CA HIS A 143 9.87 -9.02 -4.01
C HIS A 143 8.48 -8.70 -4.55
N VAL A 144 7.45 -9.30 -3.95
CA VAL A 144 6.04 -9.11 -4.31
C VAL A 144 5.26 -8.84 -3.03
N ILE A 145 4.86 -7.59 -2.83
CA ILE A 145 4.11 -7.18 -1.64
C ILE A 145 2.71 -6.74 -2.03
N GLY A 146 1.74 -7.01 -1.17
CA GLY A 146 0.39 -6.48 -1.32
C GLY A 146 0.18 -5.23 -0.47
N VAL A 147 -0.68 -4.32 -0.93
CA VAL A 147 -1.16 -3.20 -0.10
C VAL A 147 -2.67 -3.26 0.08
N ILE A 148 -3.11 -3.04 1.30
CA ILE A 148 -4.52 -3.07 1.69
C ILE A 148 -4.83 -2.06 2.80
N PHE A 149 -6.09 -1.66 2.91
CA PHE A 149 -6.58 -0.97 4.09
C PHE A 149 -6.64 -1.91 5.30
N SER A 150 -6.68 -1.36 6.51
CA SER A 150 -6.62 -2.12 7.76
C SER A 150 -7.71 -3.19 7.88
N HIS A 151 -8.92 -2.88 7.39
CA HIS A 151 -10.12 -3.73 7.44
C HIS A 151 -10.18 -4.81 6.35
N GLU A 152 -9.19 -4.85 5.46
CA GLU A 152 -9.10 -5.79 4.33
C GLU A 152 -8.17 -6.97 4.65
N TRP A 153 -7.59 -6.98 5.86
CA TRP A 153 -6.88 -8.13 6.40
C TRP A 153 -7.87 -9.15 6.94
N VAL A 154 -7.72 -10.41 6.53
CA VAL A 154 -8.62 -11.51 6.94
C VAL A 154 -7.84 -12.74 7.39
N GLU A 155 -8.48 -13.62 8.16
CA GLU A 155 -7.83 -14.86 8.58
C GLU A 155 -7.62 -15.81 7.39
N THR A 156 -8.64 -15.99 6.56
CA THR A 156 -8.60 -16.92 5.42
C THR A 156 -9.29 -16.35 4.19
N LEU A 157 -8.85 -16.84 3.02
CA LEU A 157 -9.49 -16.61 1.73
C LEU A 157 -9.63 -17.95 1.00
N PRO A 158 -10.67 -18.14 0.17
CA PRO A 158 -10.73 -19.29 -0.75
C PRO A 158 -9.55 -19.25 -1.71
N LYS A 159 -8.86 -20.39 -1.87
CA LYS A 159 -7.64 -20.52 -2.68
C LYS A 159 -7.93 -21.29 -3.97
N SER A 160 -7.13 -21.04 -4.99
CA SER A 160 -7.13 -21.76 -6.26
C SER A 160 -5.68 -22.11 -6.63
N SER A 161 -5.48 -23.17 -7.41
CA SER A 161 -4.15 -23.65 -7.82
C SER A 161 -3.32 -22.62 -8.58
N HIS A 162 -3.98 -21.64 -9.20
CA HIS A 162 -3.33 -20.58 -9.98
C HIS A 162 -3.03 -19.32 -9.15
N ASP A 163 -3.49 -19.23 -7.90
CA ASP A 163 -3.24 -18.05 -7.08
C ASP A 163 -1.77 -18.00 -6.64
N GLN A 164 -1.11 -16.88 -6.90
CA GLN A 164 0.27 -16.66 -6.49
C GLN A 164 0.31 -16.04 -5.09
N ILE A 165 1.14 -16.60 -4.22
CA ILE A 165 1.37 -16.09 -2.86
C ILE A 165 2.26 -14.83 -2.91
N LEU A 166 1.93 -13.87 -2.05
CA LEU A 166 2.74 -12.68 -1.82
C LEU A 166 3.90 -13.01 -0.86
N ASP A 167 4.96 -12.22 -0.92
CA ASP A 167 6.05 -12.32 0.04
C ASP A 167 5.69 -11.59 1.35
N ASP A 168 4.84 -10.57 1.28
CA ASP A 168 4.37 -9.81 2.45
C ASP A 168 3.17 -8.91 2.14
N VAL A 169 2.68 -8.22 3.17
CA VAL A 169 1.64 -7.21 3.09
C VAL A 169 2.02 -5.95 3.88
N ILE A 170 1.73 -4.79 3.30
CA ILE A 170 1.72 -3.52 4.04
C ILE A 170 0.27 -3.06 4.15
N LYS A 171 -0.20 -2.85 5.38
CA LYS A 171 -1.59 -2.48 5.65
C LYS A 171 -1.71 -1.11 6.30
N GLY A 172 -2.85 -0.47 6.05
CA GLY A 172 -3.23 0.77 6.73
C GLY A 172 -3.17 0.62 8.24
N SER A 173 -2.79 1.70 8.92
CA SER A 173 -2.85 1.79 10.39
C SER A 173 -3.34 3.16 10.81
N LEU A 174 -4.08 3.22 11.91
CA LEU A 174 -4.41 4.47 12.56
C LEU A 174 -3.18 4.94 13.33
N TRP A 175 -2.76 6.19 13.08
CA TRP A 175 -1.51 6.82 13.52
C TRP A 175 -1.07 6.57 14.97
N ILE A 176 -2.02 6.33 15.89
CA ILE A 176 -1.73 6.01 17.29
C ILE A 176 -0.85 4.74 17.43
N LEU A 177 -1.07 3.74 16.56
CA LEU A 177 -0.32 2.48 16.58
C LEU A 177 1.02 2.60 15.84
N HIS A 178 1.09 3.46 14.81
CA HIS A 178 2.33 3.71 14.08
C HIS A 178 3.38 4.38 14.95
N TRP A 179 3.01 5.42 15.71
CA TRP A 179 3.91 6.05 16.67
C TRP A 179 4.32 5.10 17.79
N LEU A 180 3.40 4.27 18.28
CA LEU A 180 3.73 3.24 19.26
C LEU A 180 4.74 2.23 18.69
N TRP A 181 4.57 1.83 17.43
CA TRP A 181 5.47 0.90 16.74
C TRP A 181 6.84 1.50 16.45
N LEU A 182 6.91 2.76 15.99
CA LEU A 182 8.18 3.48 15.82
C LEU A 182 8.88 3.69 17.17
N LEU A 183 8.14 3.97 18.24
CA LEU A 183 8.70 4.04 19.59
C LEU A 183 9.29 2.70 20.03
N VAL A 184 8.60 1.59 19.75
CA VAL A 184 9.10 0.24 20.03
C VAL A 184 10.36 -0.06 19.22
N GLN A 185 10.42 0.29 17.93
CA GLN A 185 11.62 0.08 17.11
C GLN A 185 12.80 0.96 17.55
N ALA A 186 12.54 2.24 17.84
CA ALA A 186 13.54 3.15 18.37
C ALA A 186 14.08 2.66 19.72
N HIS A 187 13.22 2.11 20.58
CA HIS A 187 13.64 1.54 21.86
C HIS A 187 14.44 0.23 21.68
N ALA A 188 14.11 -0.60 20.69
CA ALA A 188 14.87 -1.81 20.36
C ALA A 188 16.27 -1.50 19.80
N GLN A 189 16.44 -0.35 19.13
CA GLN A 189 17.72 0.10 18.56
C GLN A 189 18.53 0.99 19.52
N ASN A 190 17.92 1.60 20.53
CA ASN A 190 18.57 2.56 21.44
C ASN A 190 18.38 2.18 22.93
N LEU A 191 19.31 1.39 23.46
CA LEU A 191 19.38 1.10 24.90
C LEU A 191 20.15 2.14 25.73
N ILE A 192 20.62 3.27 25.17
CA ILE A 192 21.62 4.12 25.88
C ILE A 192 21.10 5.47 26.41
N ASN A 193 19.90 5.98 26.05
CA ASN A 193 19.48 7.31 26.57
C ASN A 193 17.97 7.48 26.85
N GLN A 194 17.44 6.59 27.68
CA GLN A 194 16.02 6.49 28.07
C GLN A 194 15.44 7.73 28.78
N LYS A 195 16.24 8.56 29.47
CA LYS A 195 15.69 9.61 30.35
C LYS A 195 15.43 10.96 29.68
N PHE A 196 16.10 11.27 28.56
CA PHE A 196 15.97 12.58 27.90
C PHE A 196 14.87 12.58 26.83
N PHE A 197 14.75 11.49 26.07
CA PHE A 197 13.80 11.39 24.95
C PHE A 197 12.34 11.28 25.42
N MET A 198 12.11 10.59 26.54
CA MET A 198 10.77 10.41 27.10
C MET A 198 10.17 11.72 27.64
N LYS A 199 10.99 12.62 28.18
CA LYS A 199 10.55 13.97 28.62
C LYS A 199 10.14 14.86 27.44
N LEU A 200 10.84 14.75 26.31
CA LEU A 200 10.56 15.57 25.12
C LEU A 200 9.25 15.15 24.44
N ILE A 201 9.01 13.83 24.34
CA ILE A 201 7.79 13.28 23.76
C ILE A 201 6.57 13.56 24.64
N ILE A 202 6.66 13.33 25.96
CA ILE A 202 5.53 13.62 26.86
C ILE A 202 5.21 15.12 26.84
N SER A 203 6.21 16.00 26.81
CA SER A 203 5.99 17.45 26.72
C SER A 203 5.33 17.88 25.40
N HIS A 204 5.75 17.33 24.25
CA HIS A 204 5.18 17.70 22.95
C HIS A 204 3.76 17.14 22.76
N TYR A 205 3.49 15.92 23.23
CA TYR A 205 2.17 15.30 23.12
C TYR A 205 1.16 15.86 24.13
N PHE A 206 1.59 16.29 25.32
CA PHE A 206 0.73 16.97 26.29
C PHE A 206 0.18 18.30 25.73
N PHE A 207 1.00 19.06 25.00
CA PHE A 207 0.55 20.30 24.34
C PHE A 207 -0.39 20.09 23.16
N ILE A 208 -0.23 18.99 22.40
CA ILE A 208 -1.09 18.69 21.24
C ILE A 208 -2.46 18.15 21.70
N VAL A 209 -2.49 17.30 22.72
CA VAL A 209 -3.74 16.77 23.30
C VAL A 209 -4.55 17.88 23.97
N LEU A 210 -3.90 18.81 24.70
CA LEU A 210 -4.59 19.96 25.30
C LEU A 210 -5.20 20.92 24.24
N ARG A 211 -4.53 21.10 23.09
CA ARG A 211 -5.08 21.91 21.98
C ARG A 211 -6.31 21.30 21.32
N HIS A 212 -6.42 19.97 21.31
CA HIS A 212 -7.60 19.29 20.78
C HIS A 212 -8.76 19.20 21.77
N LEU A 213 -8.49 19.20 23.07
CA LEU A 213 -9.52 19.14 24.11
C LEU A 213 -10.09 20.51 24.49
N ASN A 214 -9.45 21.63 24.11
CA ASN A 214 -9.95 22.98 24.32
C ASN A 214 -9.67 23.90 23.12
N PRO A 215 -10.44 23.80 22.03
CA PRO A 215 -10.21 24.57 20.81
C PRO A 215 -10.47 26.08 20.96
N TRP A 216 -10.98 26.55 22.10
CA TRP A 216 -11.33 27.96 22.36
C TRP A 216 -10.42 28.67 23.36
N GLY A 217 -9.37 28.02 23.86
CA GLY A 217 -8.31 28.68 24.63
C GLY A 217 -8.74 29.31 25.96
N ILE A 218 -9.79 28.78 26.61
CA ILE A 218 -10.19 29.24 27.94
C ILE A 218 -9.26 28.60 28.98
N PRO A 219 -8.55 29.36 29.83
CA PRO A 219 -7.66 28.79 30.84
C PRO A 219 -8.48 28.02 31.88
N LEU A 220 -8.12 26.76 32.12
CA LEU A 220 -8.56 26.01 33.29
C LEU A 220 -7.63 26.37 34.45
N PHE A 221 -8.22 26.85 35.55
CA PHE A 221 -7.53 27.17 36.82
C PHE A 221 -6.84 25.94 37.42
#